data_AF-A0A2G6HB11-F1
#
_entry.id   AF-A0A2G6HB11-F1
#
_cell.length_a   1.000
_cell.length_b   1.000
_cell.length_c   1.000
_cell.angle_alpha   90.00
_cell.angle_beta   90.00
_cell.angle_gamma   90.00
#
_symmetry.space_group_name_H-M   'P 1'
#
loop_
_entity.id
_entity.type
_entity.pdbx_description
1 polymer ?
#
loop_
_entity_poly.entity_id
_entity_poly.type
_entity_poly.pdbx_seq_one_letter_code
_entity_poly.pdbx_strand_id
1 'polypeptide(L)'
;MRKQATETQRGKAKARKLHLQGLSNKEIAKALSVTEKIVRSWLNGYKEQLKQCKERESKYLARIDELLSNEKANINDIRASINALRVLQKAHNTQLNRV
;
A
#
# COMPACT_ATOMS: atom_id res chain seq x y z
N MET A 1 31.44 3.59 -8.82
CA MET A 1 30.18 2.94 -9.28
C MET A 1 28.97 3.22 -8.36
N ARG A 2 28.68 4.48 -7.98
CA ARG A 2 27.57 4.81 -7.04
C ARG A 2 26.28 5.33 -7.70
N LYS A 3 26.29 5.64 -9.01
CA LYS A 3 25.16 6.33 -9.69
C LYS A 3 23.97 5.41 -10.05
N GLN A 4 24.18 4.11 -10.26
CA GLN A 4 23.11 3.20 -10.73
C GLN A 4 22.15 2.73 -9.62
N ALA A 5 22.61 2.68 -8.37
CA ALA A 5 21.79 2.22 -7.23
C ALA A 5 20.68 3.22 -6.87
N THR A 6 20.98 4.52 -6.94
CA THR A 6 20.02 5.60 -6.65
C THR A 6 18.96 5.75 -7.72
N GLU A 7 19.32 5.55 -9.00
CA GLU A 7 18.40 5.61 -10.14
C GLU A 7 17.35 4.49 -10.10
N THR A 8 17.78 3.27 -9.73
CA THR A 8 16.89 2.11 -9.59
C THR A 8 15.91 2.27 -8.43
N GLN A 9 16.35 2.86 -7.31
CA GLN A 9 15.49 3.15 -6.15
C GLN A 9 14.40 4.18 -6.51
N ARG A 10 14.78 5.24 -7.24
CA ARG A 10 13.87 6.31 -7.68
C ARG A 10 12.85 5.80 -8.70
N GLY A 11 13.28 4.93 -9.61
CA GLY A 11 12.39 4.24 -10.56
C GLY A 11 11.33 3.38 -9.87
N LYS A 12 11.74 2.60 -8.86
CA LYS A 12 10.82 1.80 -8.02
C LYS A 12 9.79 2.67 -7.29
N ALA A 13 10.21 3.78 -6.66
CA ALA A 13 9.31 4.68 -5.95
C ALA A 13 8.28 5.33 -6.89
N LYS A 14 8.72 5.83 -8.05
CA LYS A 14 7.83 6.38 -9.09
C LYS A 14 6.84 5.32 -9.61
N ALA A 15 7.30 4.11 -9.89
CA ALA A 15 6.43 3.03 -10.36
C ALA A 15 5.33 2.69 -9.34
N ARG A 16 5.64 2.67 -8.04
CA ARG A 16 4.64 2.46 -6.97
C ARG A 16 3.59 3.56 -6.95
N LYS A 17 4.01 4.83 -7.01
CA LYS A 17 3.10 5.98 -7.05
C LYS A 17 2.15 5.92 -8.24
N LEU A 18 2.68 5.67 -9.44
CA LEU A 18 1.87 5.55 -10.66
C LEU A 18 0.91 4.35 -10.59
N HIS A 19 1.35 3.22 -10.01
CA HIS A 19 0.48 2.06 -9.83
C HIS A 19 -0.72 2.36 -8.91
N LEU A 20 -0.51 3.12 -7.82
CA LEU A 20 -1.60 3.55 -6.94
C LEU A 20 -2.54 4.57 -7.59
N GLN A 21 -2.07 5.32 -8.58
CA GLN A 21 -2.91 6.20 -9.40
C GLN A 21 -3.75 5.40 -10.43
N GLY A 22 -3.64 4.08 -10.46
CA GLY A 22 -4.43 3.20 -11.32
C GLY A 22 -3.77 2.84 -12.64
N LEU A 23 -2.53 3.28 -12.89
CA LEU A 23 -1.85 2.95 -14.15
C LEU A 23 -1.47 1.46 -14.22
N SER A 24 -1.62 0.90 -15.42
CA SER A 24 -1.14 -0.43 -15.78
C SER A 24 0.39 -0.48 -15.88
N ASN A 25 0.97 -1.67 -15.78
CA ASN A 25 2.42 -1.85 -15.93
C ASN A 25 2.93 -1.29 -17.27
N LYS A 26 2.13 -1.35 -18.34
CA LYS A 26 2.47 -0.87 -19.68
C LYS A 26 2.53 0.65 -19.73
N GLU A 27 1.56 1.33 -19.12
CA GLU A 27 1.56 2.80 -19.02
C GLU A 27 2.70 3.31 -18.15
N ILE A 28 2.99 2.62 -17.05
CA ILE A 28 4.15 2.94 -16.19
C ILE A 28 5.47 2.75 -16.95
N ALA A 29 5.60 1.66 -17.70
CA ALA A 29 6.78 1.37 -18.52
C ALA A 29 7.02 2.50 -19.54
N LYS A 30 5.95 2.94 -20.23
CA LYS A 30 5.99 4.08 -21.15
C LYS A 30 6.36 5.38 -20.43
N ALA A 31 5.77 5.66 -19.28
CA ALA A 31 6.01 6.89 -18.52
C ALA A 31 7.43 6.99 -17.93
N LEU A 32 8.07 5.85 -17.66
CA LEU A 32 9.41 5.78 -17.09
C LEU A 32 10.49 5.39 -18.10
N SER A 33 10.13 5.26 -19.38
CA SER A 33 11.03 4.82 -20.46
C SER A 33 11.80 3.54 -20.13
N VAL A 34 11.12 2.56 -19.53
CA VAL A 34 11.68 1.23 -19.20
C VAL A 34 10.82 0.12 -19.80
N THR A 35 11.30 -1.11 -19.76
CA THR A 35 10.50 -2.26 -20.20
C THR A 35 9.45 -2.64 -19.15
N GLU A 36 8.34 -3.21 -19.60
CA GLU A 36 7.29 -3.72 -18.70
C GLU A 36 7.82 -4.81 -17.74
N LYS A 37 8.84 -5.58 -18.18
CA LYS A 37 9.53 -6.57 -17.35
C LYS A 37 10.20 -5.92 -16.12
N ILE A 38 10.84 -4.77 -16.30
CA ILE A 38 11.45 -4.00 -15.21
C ILE A 38 10.37 -3.51 -14.25
N VAL A 39 9.25 -2.97 -14.77
CA VAL A 39 8.12 -2.52 -13.94
C VAL A 39 7.53 -3.68 -13.13
N ARG A 40 7.31 -4.84 -13.75
CA ARG A 40 6.85 -6.05 -13.05
C ARG A 40 7.80 -6.44 -11.92
N SER A 41 9.10 -6.46 -12.18
CA SER A 41 10.11 -6.75 -11.16
C SER A 41 10.05 -5.75 -10.00
N TRP A 42 9.88 -4.46 -10.29
CA TRP A 42 9.78 -3.41 -9.27
C TRP A 42 8.50 -3.51 -8.43
N LEU A 43 7.39 -3.98 -9.01
CA LEU A 43 6.08 -4.02 -8.35
C LEU A 43 5.72 -5.38 -7.74
N ASN A 44 6.41 -6.48 -8.06
CA ASN A 44 6.01 -7.83 -7.66
C ASN A 44 5.72 -7.97 -6.14
N GLY A 45 6.70 -7.62 -5.30
CA GLY A 45 6.51 -7.66 -3.83
C GLY A 45 5.63 -6.54 -3.28
N TYR A 46 5.55 -5.40 -3.98
CA TYR A 46 4.70 -4.28 -3.57
C TYR A 46 3.22 -4.58 -3.74
N LYS A 47 2.82 -5.23 -4.84
CA LYS A 47 1.43 -5.62 -5.11
C LYS A 47 0.91 -6.61 -4.07
N GLU A 48 1.76 -7.57 -3.70
CA GLU A 48 1.43 -8.55 -2.66
C GLU A 48 1.24 -7.87 -1.28
N GLN A 49 2.15 -6.97 -0.90
CA GLN A 49 2.01 -6.18 0.33
C GLN A 49 0.74 -5.32 0.32
N LEU A 50 0.42 -4.70 -0.82
CA LEU A 50 -0.78 -3.88 -0.97
C LEU A 50 -2.05 -4.73 -0.82
N LYS A 51 -2.07 -5.93 -1.41
CA LYS A 51 -3.18 -6.89 -1.27
C LYS A 51 -3.38 -7.27 0.20
N GLN A 52 -2.32 -7.67 0.89
CA GLN A 52 -2.39 -8.02 2.32
C GLN A 52 -2.84 -6.85 3.20
N CYS A 53 -2.43 -5.62 2.88
CA CYS A 53 -2.91 -4.44 3.60
C CYS A 53 -4.42 -4.24 3.40
N LYS A 54 -4.92 -4.33 2.16
CA LYS A 54 -6.35 -4.22 1.86
C LYS A 54 -7.18 -5.30 2.55
N GLU A 55 -6.67 -6.53 2.59
CA GLU A 55 -7.34 -7.63 3.30
C GLU A 55 -7.42 -7.37 4.82
N ARG A 56 -6.34 -6.85 5.43
CA ARG A 56 -6.35 -6.47 6.85
C ARG A 56 -7.31 -5.32 7.12
N GLU A 57 -7.29 -4.29 6.28
CA GLU A 57 -8.21 -3.16 6.37
C GLU A 57 -9.67 -3.63 6.32
N SER A 58 -10.02 -4.49 5.35
CA SER A 58 -11.35 -5.07 5.24
C SER A 58 -11.76 -5.85 6.49
N LYS A 59 -10.84 -6.61 7.11
CA LYS A 59 -11.11 -7.34 8.36
C LYS A 59 -11.40 -6.42 9.53
N TYR A 60 -10.63 -5.34 9.69
CA TYR A 60 -10.88 -4.37 10.75
C TYR A 60 -12.18 -3.61 10.55
N LEU A 61 -12.52 -3.22 9.32
CA LEU A 61 -13.80 -2.59 9.01
C LEU A 61 -14.98 -3.51 9.36
N ALA A 62 -14.94 -4.76 8.90
CA ALA A 62 -15.97 -5.74 9.23
C ALA A 62 -16.12 -5.97 10.75
N ARG A 63 -15.00 -6.00 11.48
CA ARG A 63 -15.02 -6.11 12.95
C ARG A 63 -15.63 -4.88 13.62
N ILE A 64 -15.37 -3.69 13.10
CA ILE A 64 -15.98 -2.46 13.61
C ILE A 64 -17.49 -2.48 13.35
N ASP A 65 -17.93 -2.88 12.16
CA ASP A 65 -19.35 -2.99 11.83
C ASP A 65 -20.08 -4.00 12.74
N GLU A 66 -19.46 -5.15 13.01
CA GLU A 66 -19.97 -6.16 13.95
C GLU A 66 -20.11 -5.59 15.38
N LEU A 67 -19.08 -4.89 15.86
CA LEU A 67 -19.09 -4.30 17.20
C LEU A 67 -20.11 -3.16 17.32
N LEU A 68 -20.24 -2.31 16.30
CA LEU A 68 -21.23 -1.23 16.28
C LEU A 68 -22.67 -1.76 16.22
N SER A 69 -22.88 -2.94 15.64
CA SER A 69 -24.19 -3.59 15.56
C SER A 69 -24.58 -4.35 16.83
N ASN A 70 -23.68 -4.43 17.83
CA ASN A 70 -23.92 -5.11 19.09
C ASN A 70 -24.01 -4.10 20.25
N GLU A 71 -25.21 -3.91 20.81
CA GLU A 71 -25.45 -2.98 21.94
C GLU A 71 -24.62 -3.30 23.20
N LYS A 72 -24.07 -4.51 23.31
CA LYS A 72 -23.19 -4.93 24.42
C LYS A 72 -21.70 -4.84 24.11
N ALA A 73 -21.31 -4.39 22.92
CA ALA A 73 -19.90 -4.28 22.56
C ALA A 73 -19.18 -3.27 23.45
N ASN A 74 -17.99 -3.64 23.93
CA ASN A 74 -17.20 -2.76 24.76
C ASN A 74 -16.58 -1.65 23.89
N ILE A 75 -16.82 -0.39 24.26
CA ILE A 75 -16.26 0.78 23.57
C ILE A 75 -14.73 0.74 23.42
N ASN A 76 -14.03 0.03 24.31
CA ASN A 76 -12.59 -0.16 24.24
C ASN A 76 -12.16 -1.08 23.08
N ASP A 77 -12.97 -2.08 22.72
CA ASP A 77 -12.68 -2.97 21.58
C ASP A 77 -12.81 -2.23 20.25
N ILE A 78 -13.78 -1.32 20.16
CA ILE A 78 -13.96 -0.42 19.02
C ILE A 78 -12.75 0.51 18.90
N ARG A 79 -12.32 1.13 20.01
CA ARG A 79 -11.14 2.02 20.05
C ARG A 79 -9.86 1.28 19.64
N ALA A 80 -9.65 0.05 20.12
CA ALA A 80 -8.48 -0.75 19.77
C ALA A 80 -8.42 -1.02 18.25
N SER A 81 -9.56 -1.37 17.65
CA SER A 81 -9.68 -1.61 16.21
C SER A 81 -9.43 -0.34 15.38
N ILE A 82 -9.97 0.81 15.81
CA ILE A 82 -9.71 2.12 15.17
C ILE A 82 -8.22 2.48 15.24
N ASN A 83 -7.57 2.25 16.38
CA ASN A 83 -6.14 2.54 16.53
C ASN A 83 -5.27 1.65 15.65
N ALA A 84 -5.59 0.36 15.51
CA ALA A 84 -4.90 -0.54 14.59
C ALA A 84 -5.00 -0.07 13.13
N LEU A 85 -6.19 0.38 12.70
CA LEU A 85 -6.40 0.97 11.38
C LEU A 85 -5.56 2.24 11.17
N ARG A 86 -5.54 3.15 12.15
CA ARG A 86 -4.73 4.38 12.07
C ARG A 86 -3.24 4.09 11.93
N VAL A 87 -2.73 3.09 12.65
CA VAL A 87 -1.32 2.66 12.55
C VAL A 87 -1.04 2.09 11.16
N LEU A 88 -1.93 1.26 10.61
CA LEU A 88 -1.78 0.72 9.25
C LEU A 88 -1.81 1.81 8.19
N GLN A 89 -2.75 2.76 8.27
CA GLN A 89 -2.84 3.89 7.35
C GLN A 89 -1.59 4.76 7.43
N LYS A 90 -1.06 5.02 8.63
CA LYS A 90 0.19 5.77 8.83
C LYS A 90 1.40 5.03 8.23
N ALA A 91 1.46 3.71 8.40
CA ALA A 91 2.51 2.89 7.81
C ALA A 91 2.46 2.92 6.27
N HIS A 92 1.26 2.82 5.68
CA HIS A 92 1.05 2.92 4.24
C HIS A 92 1.47 4.30 3.69
N ASN A 93 1.04 5.39 4.35
CA ASN A 93 1.43 6.75 3.98
C ASN A 93 2.94 7.00 4.10
N THR A 94 3.59 6.39 5.09
CA THR A 94 5.05 6.48 5.25
C THR A 94 5.78 5.71 4.15
N GLN A 95 5.27 4.56 3.73
CA GLN A 95 5.81 3.80 2.59
C GLN A 95 5.60 4.51 1.25
N LEU A 96 4.59 5.38 1.18
CA LEU A 96 4.31 6.25 0.04
C LEU A 96 5.20 7.48 -0.04
N ASN A 97 5.50 8.09 1.11
CA ASN A 97 6.21 9.37 1.21
C ASN A 97 7.73 9.24 1.42
N ARG A 98 8.27 8.02 1.59
CA ARG A 98 9.73 7.78 1.50
C ARG A 98 10.15 7.82 0.02
N VAL A 99 10.20 9.03 -0.53
CA VAL A 99 10.73 9.42 -1.85
C VAL A 99 12.09 10.07 -1.65
#